data_AF-A0AAV2WQS1-F1
#
_entry.id   AF-A0AAV2WQS1-F1
#
_cell.length_a   1.000
_cell.length_b   1.000
_cell.length_c   1.000
_cell.angle_alpha   90.00
_cell.angle_beta   90.00
_cell.angle_gamma   90.00
#
_symmetry.space_group_name_H-M   'P 1'
#
loop_
_entity.id
_entity.type
_entity.pdbx_description
1 polymer ?
#
loop_
_entity_poly.entity_id
_entity_poly.type
_entity_poly.pdbx_seq_one_letter_code
_entity_poly.pdbx_strand_id
1 'polypeptide(L)' 'MSLYLRYESAVANSCGNHTGVFGLAKSHRLSPRDRAWWRESNDWLNAAYPDPATVDPTLFDRTLNPLDHLLVQGRCKRCA' A
#
# COMPACT_ATOMS: atom_id res chain seq x y z
N MET A 1 -3.07 -20.15 -18.03
CA MET A 1 -2.72 -20.03 -16.60
C MET A 1 -1.85 -18.80 -16.45
N SER A 2 -2.31 -17.80 -15.69
CA SER A 2 -1.53 -16.58 -15.44
C SER A 2 -0.72 -16.75 -14.15
N LEU A 3 0.56 -16.38 -14.19
CA LEU A 3 1.45 -16.39 -13.02
C LEU A 3 1.18 -15.14 -12.18
N TYR A 4 0.77 -15.32 -10.93
CA TYR A 4 0.70 -14.23 -9.96
C TYR A 4 2.03 -14.14 -9.22
N LEU A 5 2.73 -13.02 -9.41
CA LEU A 5 3.95 -12.70 -8.68
C LEU A 5 3.62 -11.76 -7.53
N ARG A 6 3.95 -12.17 -6.31
CA ARG A 6 3.82 -11.33 -5.11
C ARG A 6 5.18 -10.71 -4.79
N TYR A 7 5.22 -9.37 -4.76
CA TYR A 7 6.42 -8.63 -4.38
C TYR A 7 6.39 -8.28 -2.90
N GLU A 8 7.30 -8.89 -2.12
CA GLU A 8 7.45 -8.66 -0.69
C GLU A 8 8.91 -8.79 -0.24
N SER A 9 9.19 -8.33 0.98
CA SER A 9 10.51 -8.47 1.59
C SER A 9 10.88 -9.93 1.75
N ALA A 10 12.13 -10.28 1.43
CA ALA A 10 12.67 -11.60 1.72
C ALA A 10 12.76 -11.90 3.23
N VAL A 11 12.70 -10.87 4.09
CA VAL A 11 12.85 -11.00 5.54
C VAL A 11 11.60 -10.49 6.23
N ALA A 12 11.10 -11.26 7.20
CA ALA A 12 9.99 -10.84 8.04
C ALA A 12 10.35 -9.63 8.92
N ASN A 13 9.38 -8.75 9.15
CA ASN A 13 9.53 -7.65 10.10
C ASN A 13 9.44 -8.15 11.57
N SER A 14 9.59 -7.23 12.53
CA SER A 14 9.53 -7.54 13.97
C SER A 14 8.20 -8.17 14.42
N CYS A 15 7.16 -8.09 13.59
CA CYS A 15 5.83 -8.64 13.84
C CYS A 15 5.62 -9.96 13.05
N GLY A 16 6.67 -10.52 12.44
CA GLY A 16 6.64 -11.77 11.68
C GLY A 16 6.13 -11.66 10.24
N ASN A 17 5.81 -10.46 9.75
CA ASN A 17 5.19 -10.27 8.44
C ASN A 17 6.23 -9.93 7.36
N HIS A 18 6.09 -10.54 6.17
CA HIS A 18 6.83 -10.15 4.98
C HIS A 18 6.22 -8.88 4.38
N THR A 19 6.91 -7.76 4.55
CA THR A 19 6.42 -6.45 4.14
C THR A 19 6.33 -6.32 2.63
N GLY A 20 5.16 -5.98 2.08
CA GLY A 20 4.98 -5.72 0.65
C GLY A 20 5.68 -4.45 0.15
N VAL A 21 5.68 -4.25 -1.18
CA VAL A 21 6.38 -3.14 -1.86
C VAL A 21 6.13 -1.76 -1.25
N PHE A 22 4.89 -1.44 -0.86
CA PHE A 22 4.55 -0.13 -0.29
C PHE A 22 5.14 0.09 1.10
N GLY A 23 5.23 -0.96 1.92
CA GLY A 23 5.89 -0.86 3.22
C GLY A 23 7.41 -0.76 3.07
N LEU A 24 7.98 -1.47 2.09
CA LEU A 24 9.40 -1.36 1.77
C LEU A 24 9.79 0.04 1.29
N ALA A 25 9.00 0.63 0.39
CA ALA A 25 9.19 2.00 -0.09
C ALA A 25 9.19 3.02 1.07
N LYS A 26 8.23 2.90 2.00
CA LYS A 26 8.15 3.76 3.19
C LYS A 26 9.33 3.58 4.15
N SER A 27 9.88 2.38 4.23
CA SER A 27 11.04 2.08 5.10
C SER A 27 12.40 2.51 4.50
N HIS A 28 12.42 3.09 3.29
CA HIS A 28 13.64 3.44 2.56
C HIS A 28 14.62 2.28 2.34
N ARG A 29 14.12 1.03 2.30
CA ARG A 29 14.94 -0.19 2.14
C ARG A 29 15.00 -0.74 0.71
N LEU A 30 14.34 -0.08 -0.24
CA LEU A 30 14.44 -0.45 -1.65
C LEU A 30 15.84 -0.15 -2.17
N SER A 31 16.37 -1.01 -3.04
CA SER A 31 17.56 -0.67 -3.81
C SER A 31 17.28 0.58 -4.67
N PRO A 32 18.31 1.34 -5.09
CA PRO A 32 18.10 2.51 -5.96
C PRO A 32 17.32 2.16 -7.24
N ARG A 33 17.59 0.99 -7.84
CA ARG A 33 16.88 0.48 -9.03
C ARG A 33 15.41 0.21 -8.74
N ASP A 34 15.10 -0.49 -7.64
CA ASP A 34 13.72 -0.81 -7.27
C ASP A 34 12.94 0.47 -6.91
N ARG A 35 13.59 1.43 -6.28
CA ARG A 35 12.99 2.74 -5.97
C ARG A 35 12.64 3.51 -7.24
N ALA A 36 13.53 3.53 -8.24
CA ALA A 36 13.28 4.20 -9.51
C ALA A 36 12.08 3.56 -10.23
N TRP A 37 12.08 2.22 -10.35
CA TRP A 37 10.97 1.48 -10.94
C TRP A 37 9.63 1.72 -10.21
N TRP A 38 9.64 1.70 -8.88
CA TRP A 38 8.45 1.96 -8.07
C TRP A 38 7.90 3.38 -8.29
N ARG A 39 8.78 4.39 -8.41
CA ARG A 39 8.37 5.77 -8.68
C ARG A 39 7.78 5.91 -10.07
N GLU A 40 8.49 5.47 -11.10
CA GLU A 40 8.06 5.58 -12.50
C GLU A 40 6.70 4.89 -12.73
N SER A 41 6.52 3.70 -12.15
CA SER A 41 5.28 2.94 -12.27
C SER A 41 4.10 3.66 -11.59
N ASN A 42 4.31 4.24 -10.40
CA ASN A 42 3.26 5.00 -9.72
C ASN A 42 2.96 6.32 -10.43
N ASP A 43 3.98 7.00 -10.96
CA ASP A 43 3.79 8.25 -11.69
C ASP A 43 2.98 7.99 -12.98
N TRP A 44 3.23 6.87 -13.67
CA TRP A 44 2.40 6.44 -14.80
C TRP A 44 0.94 6.17 -14.39
N LEU A 45 0.72 5.47 -13.28
CA LEU A 45 -0.64 5.19 -12.77
C LEU A 45 -1.37 6.47 -12.36
N ASN A 46 -0.70 7.40 -11.68
CA ASN A 46 -1.28 8.69 -11.31
C ASN A 46 -1.67 9.53 -12.53
N ALA A 47 -0.93 9.41 -13.63
CA ALA A 47 -1.28 10.07 -14.89
C ALA A 47 -2.44 9.37 -15.62
N ALA A 48 -2.50 8.04 -15.56
CA ALA A 48 -3.53 7.24 -16.24
C ALA A 48 -4.89 7.29 -15.52
N TYR A 49 -4.88 7.40 -14.18
CA TYR A 49 -6.08 7.34 -13.35
C TYR A 49 -6.21 8.63 -12.52
N PRO A 50 -7.27 9.44 -12.74
CA PRO A 50 -7.55 10.60 -11.92
C PRO A 50 -7.67 10.22 -10.44
N ASP A 51 -7.20 11.10 -9.56
CA ASP A 51 -7.44 10.94 -8.13
C ASP A 51 -8.95 10.94 -7.88
N PRO A 52 -9.53 9.83 -7.40
CA PRO A 52 -10.97 9.74 -7.21
C PRO A 52 -11.49 10.74 -6.18
N ALA A 53 -10.65 11.19 -5.23
CA ALA A 53 -11.03 12.23 -4.27
C ALA A 53 -11.18 13.62 -4.92
N THR A 54 -10.58 13.83 -6.10
CA THR A 54 -10.74 15.08 -6.87
C THR A 54 -11.95 15.04 -7.80
N VAL A 55 -12.36 13.84 -8.23
CA VAL A 55 -13.57 13.61 -9.04
C VAL A 55 -14.83 13.66 -8.17
N ASP A 56 -14.80 12.98 -7.02
CA ASP A 56 -15.87 12.98 -6.02
C ASP A 56 -15.27 13.09 -4.62
N PRO A 57 -15.28 14.31 -4.02
CA PRO A 57 -14.77 14.53 -2.68
C PRO A 57 -15.51 13.76 -1.57
N THR A 58 -16.73 13.27 -1.83
CA THR A 58 -17.54 12.56 -0.85
C THR A 58 -17.20 11.07 -0.77
N LEU A 59 -16.42 10.55 -1.73
CA LEU A 59 -16.13 9.12 -1.85
C LEU A 59 -15.49 8.52 -0.59
N PHE A 60 -14.61 9.28 0.08
CA PHE A 60 -13.94 8.85 1.30
C PHE A 60 -14.52 9.49 2.57
N ASP A 61 -15.67 10.17 2.47
CA ASP A 61 -16.36 10.70 3.63
C ASP A 61 -16.89 9.56 4.49
N ARG A 62 -16.38 9.43 5.71
CA ARG A 62 -16.74 8.35 6.64
C ARG A 62 -18.10 8.53 7.30
N THR A 63 -18.68 9.73 7.23
CA THR A 63 -20.04 9.99 7.69
C THR A 63 -21.06 9.49 6.67
N LEU A 64 -20.72 9.54 5.38
CA LEU A 64 -21.54 9.04 4.28
C LEU A 64 -21.27 7.57 3.97
N ASN A 65 -20.00 7.16 4.02
CA ASN A 65 -19.51 5.81 3.73
C ASN A 65 -18.83 5.21 4.98
N PRO A 66 -19.61 4.79 6.00
CA PRO A 66 -19.05 4.22 7.21
C PRO A 66 -18.34 2.89 6.90
N LEU A 67 -17.08 2.79 7.29
CA LEU A 67 -16.37 1.50 7.32
C LEU A 67 -16.86 0.73 8.53
N ASP A 68 -17.40 -0.46 8.34
CA ASP A 68 -17.70 -1.36 9.46
C ASP A 68 -16.37 -1.67 10.20
N HIS A 69 -16.22 -1.11 11.40
CA HIS A 69 -15.00 -1.16 12.20
C HIS A 69 -14.67 -2.58 12.71
N LEU A 70 -15.48 -3.59 12.40
CA LEU A 70 -15.36 -4.95 12.94
C LEU A 70 -14.29 -5.84 12.28
N LEU A 71 -13.70 -5.47 11.14
CA LEU A 71 -12.72 -6.32 10.45
C LEU A 71 -11.24 -6.09 10.85
N VAL A 72 -10.95 -5.23 11.83
CA VAL A 72 -9.57 -4.98 12.30
C VAL A 72 -9.42 -5.24 13.80
N GLN A 73 -10.00 -6.33 14.31
CA GLN A 73 -9.62 -6.85 15.63
C GLN A 73 -8.46 -7.84 15.50
N GLY A 74 -7.26 -7.30 15.39
CA GLY A 74 -6.04 -8.10 15.32
C GLY A 74 -4.76 -7.32 15.11
N ARG A 75 -4.57 -6.15 15.77
CA ARG A 75 -3.29 -5.44 15.74
C ARG A 75 -2.52 -5.60 17.04
N CYS A 76 -1.34 -6.22 16.94
CA CYS A 76 -0.27 -6.10 17.91
C CYS A 76 0.04 -4.60 18.12
N LYS A 77 -0.12 -4.10 19.35
CA LYS A 77 0.02 -2.68 19.71
C LYS A 77 1.46 -2.11 19.58
N ARG A 78 2.42 -2.91 19.10
CA ARG A 78 3.85 -2.57 19.05
C ARG A 78 4.37 -2.15 17.67
N CYS A 79 3.52 -2.14 16.65
CA CYS A 79 3.90 -1.95 15.24
C CYS A 79 3.31 -0.66 14.62
N ALA A 80 2.99 0.36 15.42
CA ALA A 80 2.54 1.68 14.96
C ALA A 80 3.69 2.70 14.99
#